data_AF-A0A5C1A9Q3-F1
#
_entry.id   AF-A0A5C1A9Q3-F1
#
_cell.length_a   1.000
_cell.length_b   1.000
_cell.length_c   1.000
_cell.angle_alpha   90.00
_cell.angle_beta   90.00
_cell.angle_gamma   90.00
#
_symmetry.space_group_name_H-M   'P 1'
#
loop_
_entity.id
_entity.type
_entity.pdbx_description
1 polymer ?
#
loop_
_entity_poly.entity_id
_entity_poly.type
_entity_poly.pdbx_seq_one_letter_code
_entity_poly.pdbx_strand_id
1 'polypeptide(L)'
;MTLPTCPHCRPGPETYRYLGRYEFDVDAARGLVADGREPVEVDDASVRYWLEDSKLHDQHLDHVDPRFPGILAHVWFNDGIAEHHGHALIDGNHRAARCLRDGRPFFARLLTEAESRAVLTDTAS
;
A
#
# COMPACT_ATOMS: atom_id res chain seq x y z
N MET A 1 -26.62 -11.78 -8.08
CA MET A 1 -26.17 -11.28 -6.77
C MET A 1 -25.40 -10.00 -7.01
N THR A 2 -26.03 -8.86 -6.76
CA THR A 2 -25.39 -7.54 -6.83
C THR A 2 -24.54 -7.38 -5.57
N LEU A 3 -23.22 -7.22 -5.75
CA LEU A 3 -22.33 -6.87 -4.64
C LEU A 3 -22.84 -5.58 -3.97
N PRO A 4 -22.88 -5.49 -2.64
CA PRO A 4 -23.24 -4.24 -1.97
C PRO A 4 -22.28 -3.15 -2.44
N THR A 5 -22.83 -2.11 -3.06
CA THR A 5 -22.09 -0.93 -3.50
C THR A 5 -21.53 -0.22 -2.27
N CYS A 6 -20.26 -0.47 -1.95
CA CYS A 6 -19.61 0.25 -0.87
C CYS A 6 -19.38 1.70 -1.31
N PRO A 7 -19.85 2.71 -0.56
CA PRO A 7 -19.67 4.12 -0.92
C PRO A 7 -18.20 4.56 -0.93
N HIS A 8 -17.30 3.75 -0.39
CA HIS A 8 -15.86 3.98 -0.36
C HIS A 8 -15.11 3.28 -1.50
N CYS A 9 -15.70 2.29 -2.18
CA CYS A 9 -15.12 1.70 -3.39
C CYS A 9 -15.30 2.69 -4.55
N ARG A 10 -14.30 3.53 -4.82
CA ARG A 10 -14.33 4.46 -5.94
C ARG A 10 -13.61 3.85 -7.15
N PRO A 11 -14.27 3.69 -8.30
CA PRO A 11 -13.58 3.41 -9.54
C PRO A 11 -12.83 4.67 -10.01
N GLY A 12 -11.61 4.50 -10.51
CA GLY A 12 -10.81 5.60 -11.05
C GLY A 12 -9.31 5.37 -10.82
N PRO A 13 -8.46 6.24 -11.39
CA PRO A 13 -7.03 6.20 -11.14
C PRO A 13 -6.75 6.36 -9.65
N GLU A 14 -5.92 5.47 -9.11
CA GLU A 14 -5.62 5.43 -7.69
C GLU A 14 -4.23 6.02 -7.42
N THR A 15 -4.18 7.10 -6.63
CA THR A 15 -2.93 7.64 -6.11
C THR A 15 -2.85 7.46 -4.59
N TYR A 16 -1.65 7.18 -4.10
CA TYR A 16 -1.38 7.08 -2.67
C TYR A 16 -0.46 8.21 -2.22
N ARG A 17 -0.88 8.96 -1.20
CA ARG A 17 -0.07 10.03 -0.61
C ARG A 17 0.56 9.57 0.70
N TYR A 18 1.87 9.77 0.82
CA TYR A 18 2.63 9.43 2.02
C TYR A 18 3.36 10.66 2.57
N LEU A 19 3.21 10.91 3.87
CA LEU A 19 3.83 12.03 4.62
C LEU A 19 3.62 13.43 4.02
N GLY A 20 2.65 13.62 3.12
CA GLY A 20 2.51 14.85 2.34
C GLY A 20 3.71 15.17 1.44
N ARG A 21 4.63 14.21 1.26
CA ARG A 21 5.88 14.36 0.50
C ARG A 21 5.92 13.50 -0.74
N TYR A 22 5.21 12.38 -0.76
CA TYR A 22 5.16 11.47 -1.90
C TYR A 22 3.73 11.33 -2.39
N GLU A 23 3.57 11.34 -3.71
CA GLU A 23 2.39 10.84 -4.38
C GLU A 23 2.82 9.71 -5.33
N PHE A 24 2.21 8.54 -5.14
CA PHE A 24 2.47 7.35 -5.93
C PHE A 24 1.31 7.08 -6.88
N ASP A 25 1.59 6.77 -8.14
CA ASP A 25 0.66 6.18 -9.10
C ASP A 25 0.55 4.67 -8.79
N VAL A 26 -0.56 4.28 -8.17
CA VAL A 26 -0.80 2.90 -7.76
C VAL A 26 -1.10 2.01 -8.95
N ASP A 27 -1.68 2.55 -10.02
CA ASP A 27 -1.99 1.77 -11.23
C ASP A 27 -0.72 1.45 -12.02
N ALA A 28 0.20 2.41 -12.13
CA ALA A 28 1.53 2.16 -12.67
C ALA A 28 2.28 1.10 -11.83
N ALA A 29 2.22 1.20 -10.49
CA ALA A 29 2.83 0.23 -9.60
C ALA A 29 2.26 -1.18 -9.78
N ARG A 30 0.92 -1.31 -9.91
CA ARG A 30 0.24 -2.59 -10.23
C ARG A 30 0.73 -3.19 -11.53
N GLY A 31 0.96 -2.37 -12.55
CA GLY A 31 1.52 -2.79 -13.83
C GLY A 31 2.93 -3.36 -13.71
N LEU A 32 3.80 -2.74 -12.91
CA LEU A 32 5.18 -3.19 -12.71
C LEU A 32 5.25 -4.54 -11.97
N VAL A 33 4.42 -4.72 -10.93
CA VAL A 33 4.42 -5.95 -10.13
C VAL A 33 3.55 -7.08 -10.71
N ALA A 34 3.04 -6.91 -11.93
CA ALA A 34 2.31 -7.95 -12.67
C ALA A 34 3.25 -8.95 -13.38
N ASP A 35 4.56 -8.83 -13.17
CA ASP A 35 5.63 -9.62 -13.77
C ASP A 35 5.76 -11.06 -13.23
N GLY A 36 4.93 -11.43 -12.25
CA GLY A 36 4.92 -12.77 -11.65
C GLY A 36 5.89 -12.94 -10.48
N ARG A 37 6.49 -11.86 -9.95
CA ARG A 37 7.32 -11.95 -8.75
C ARG A 37 6.52 -12.47 -7.55
N GLU A 38 7.18 -13.34 -6.77
CA GLU A 38 6.62 -13.88 -5.54
C GLU A 38 6.46 -12.77 -4.49
N PRO A 39 5.29 -12.66 -3.84
CA PRO A 39 5.11 -11.69 -2.77
C PRO A 39 5.83 -12.15 -1.50
N VAL A 40 6.31 -11.19 -0.72
CA VAL A 40 6.97 -11.43 0.56
C VAL A 40 5.96 -11.27 1.70
N GLU A 41 6.11 -12.09 2.74
CA GLU A 41 5.35 -11.91 3.98
C GLU A 41 5.81 -10.62 4.67
N VAL A 42 4.85 -9.85 5.15
CA VAL A 42 5.07 -8.62 5.92
C VAL A 42 4.78 -8.93 7.38
N ASP A 43 5.68 -8.53 8.27
CA ASP A 43 5.46 -8.70 9.70
C ASP A 43 4.32 -7.81 10.20
N ASP A 44 3.59 -8.31 11.21
CA ASP A 44 2.45 -7.60 11.78
C ASP A 44 2.80 -6.21 12.36
N ALA A 45 4.04 -5.98 12.82
CA ALA A 45 4.41 -4.69 13.39
C ALA A 45 4.53 -3.62 12.30
N SER A 46 5.12 -3.96 11.16
CA SER A 46 5.13 -3.11 9.96
C SER A 46 3.72 -2.86 9.44
N VAL A 47 2.87 -3.89 9.41
CA VAL A 47 1.45 -3.72 9.04
C VAL A 47 0.77 -2.73 9.98
N ARG A 48 0.88 -2.91 11.30
CA ARG A 48 0.30 -2.00 12.29
C ARG A 48 0.78 -0.56 12.07
N TYR A 49 2.08 -0.36 11.88
CA TYR A 49 2.68 0.96 11.64
C TYR A 49 2.04 1.68 10.44
N TRP A 50 1.88 1.02 9.28
CA TRP A 50 1.25 1.66 8.12
C TRP A 50 -0.25 1.91 8.29
N LEU A 51 -0.91 1.14 9.15
CA LEU A 51 -2.34 1.28 9.40
C LEU A 51 -2.69 2.38 10.40
N GLU A 52 -1.75 2.83 11.24
CA GLU A 52 -2.00 3.88 12.26
C GLU A 52 -2.57 5.16 11.65
N ASP A 53 -2.09 5.57 10.47
CA ASP A 53 -2.56 6.76 9.75
C ASP A 53 -3.59 6.44 8.64
N SER A 54 -3.96 5.17 8.48
CA SER A 54 -4.89 4.74 7.43
C SER A 54 -6.34 4.98 7.85
N LYS A 55 -7.13 5.61 6.96
CA LYS A 55 -8.58 5.73 7.14
C LYS A 55 -9.27 4.39 6.85
N LEU A 56 -9.28 3.52 7.85
CA LEU A 56 -9.97 2.24 7.79
C LEU A 56 -11.42 2.39 8.24
N HIS A 57 -12.34 1.82 7.47
CA HIS A 57 -13.75 1.69 7.86
C HIS A 57 -14.05 0.20 8.02
N ASP A 58 -14.46 -0.24 9.21
CA ASP A 58 -14.64 -1.68 9.54
C ASP A 58 -15.57 -2.40 8.55
N GLN A 59 -16.63 -1.74 8.10
CA GLN A 59 -17.56 -2.27 7.09
C GLN A 59 -16.91 -2.51 5.72
N HIS A 60 -15.80 -1.84 5.41
CA HIS A 60 -15.08 -1.98 4.15
C HIS A 60 -14.16 -3.21 4.14
N LEU A 61 -13.70 -3.66 5.30
CA LEU A 61 -12.78 -4.79 5.40
C LEU A 61 -13.43 -6.07 4.90
N ASP A 62 -14.73 -6.26 5.12
CA ASP A 62 -15.41 -7.49 4.75
C ASP A 62 -15.55 -7.70 3.22
N HIS A 63 -15.31 -6.67 2.43
CA HIS A 63 -15.41 -6.73 0.96
C HIS A 63 -14.07 -6.97 0.26
N VAL A 64 -12.95 -6.76 0.93
CA VAL A 64 -11.64 -6.98 0.31
C VAL A 64 -11.24 -8.44 0.38
N ASP A 65 -10.63 -8.96 -0.68
CA ASP A 65 -10.12 -10.33 -0.72
C ASP A 65 -8.66 -10.36 -0.25
N PRO A 66 -8.36 -10.90 0.95
CA PRO A 66 -7.03 -10.90 1.53
C PRO A 66 -6.03 -11.82 0.81
N ARG A 67 -6.47 -12.60 -0.19
CA ARG A 67 -5.57 -13.43 -1.00
C ARG A 67 -4.74 -12.62 -1.98
N PHE A 68 -5.15 -11.40 -2.31
CA PHE A 68 -4.36 -10.53 -3.17
C PHE A 68 -3.30 -9.78 -2.35
N PRO A 69 -2.01 -9.88 -2.72
CA PRO A 69 -0.95 -9.19 -2.01
C PRO A 69 -1.08 -7.67 -2.15
N GLY A 70 -0.50 -6.92 -1.21
CA GLY A 70 -0.29 -5.46 -1.34
C GLY A 70 0.92 -5.10 -2.22
N ILE A 71 1.24 -3.81 -2.24
CA ILE A 71 2.44 -3.29 -2.93
C ILE A 71 3.21 -2.39 -1.97
N LEU A 72 4.51 -2.65 -1.85
CA LEU A 72 5.46 -1.84 -1.10
C LEU A 72 6.32 -1.01 -2.05
N ALA A 73 6.47 0.27 -1.74
CA ALA A 73 7.40 1.17 -2.40
C ALA A 73 8.51 1.61 -1.44
N HIS A 74 9.70 1.87 -1.97
CA HIS A 74 10.78 2.52 -1.23
C HIS A 74 10.53 4.02 -1.08
N VAL A 75 10.84 4.57 0.10
CA VAL A 75 10.75 6.01 0.41
C VAL A 75 12.05 6.49 1.04
N TRP A 76 12.45 7.73 0.73
CA TRP A 76 13.70 8.34 1.23
C TRP A 76 13.43 9.74 1.77
N PHE A 77 13.40 9.89 3.09
CA PHE A 77 13.12 11.18 3.70
C PHE A 77 14.27 11.63 4.58
N ASN A 78 14.57 12.92 4.52
CA ASN A 78 15.46 13.57 5.46
C ASN A 78 14.63 14.23 6.56
N ASP A 79 15.02 14.00 7.82
CA ASP A 79 14.38 14.59 9.02
C ASP A 79 15.12 15.84 9.54
N GLY A 80 16.14 16.29 8.82
CA GLY A 80 17.04 17.39 9.19
C GLY A 80 18.32 16.93 9.89
N ILE A 81 18.43 15.65 10.25
CA ILE A 81 19.59 15.05 10.94
C ILE A 81 20.24 13.98 10.07
N ALA A 82 19.43 13.08 9.51
CA ALA A 82 19.89 11.98 8.67
C ALA A 82 18.94 11.72 7.49
N GLU A 83 19.48 11.10 6.46
CA GLU A 83 18.67 10.49 5.41
C GLU A 83 18.17 9.12 5.90
N HIS A 84 16.86 8.92 5.82
CA HIS A 84 16.20 7.67 6.18
C HIS A 84 15.68 6.98 4.93
N HIS A 85 15.92 5.67 4.84
CA HIS A 85 15.37 4.81 3.81
C HIS A 85 14.38 3.84 4.45
N GLY A 86 13.17 3.79 3.92
CA GLY A 86 12.10 2.94 4.44
C GLY A 86 11.17 2.43 3.35
N HIS A 87 10.05 1.86 3.79
CA HIS A 87 9.01 1.34 2.92
C HIS A 87 7.65 1.94 3.26
N ALA A 88 6.82 2.13 2.24
CA ALA A 88 5.43 2.53 2.37
C ALA A 88 4.51 1.49 1.71
N LEU A 89 3.39 1.17 2.37
CA LEU A 89 2.32 0.35 1.80
C LEU A 89 1.41 1.21 0.93
N ILE A 90 1.72 1.23 -0.37
CA ILE A 90 1.05 2.09 -1.35
C ILE A 90 -0.24 1.47 -1.91
N ASP A 91 -0.40 0.15 -1.77
CA ASP A 91 -1.63 -0.57 -2.12
C ASP A 91 -1.91 -1.69 -1.11
N GLY A 92 -3.20 -1.93 -0.84
CA GLY A 92 -3.63 -3.05 -0.03
C GLY A 92 -3.82 -2.76 1.47
N ASN A 93 -3.84 -1.49 1.91
CA ASN A 93 -4.07 -1.11 3.31
C ASN A 93 -5.30 -1.80 3.94
N HIS A 94 -6.44 -1.85 3.24
CA HIS A 94 -7.62 -2.56 3.73
C HIS A 94 -7.42 -4.09 3.80
N ARG A 95 -6.68 -4.69 2.85
CA ARG A 95 -6.36 -6.13 2.87
C ARG A 95 -5.44 -6.45 4.03
N ALA A 96 -4.44 -5.60 4.28
CA ALA A 96 -3.53 -5.71 5.41
C ALA A 96 -4.27 -5.60 6.74
N ALA A 97 -5.17 -4.62 6.87
CA ALA A 97 -6.04 -4.46 8.03
C ALA A 97 -6.92 -5.69 8.29
N ARG A 98 -7.49 -6.27 7.23
CA ARG A 98 -8.26 -7.51 7.36
C ARG A 98 -7.41 -8.71 7.77
N CYS A 99 -6.23 -8.89 7.16
CA CYS A 99 -5.30 -9.95 7.55
C CYS A 99 -4.95 -9.83 9.03
N LEU A 100 -4.62 -8.63 9.50
CA LEU A 100 -4.30 -8.36 10.90
C LEU A 100 -5.47 -8.66 11.84
N ARG A 101 -6.69 -8.22 11.48
CA ARG A 101 -7.93 -8.50 12.25
C ARG A 101 -8.20 -9.99 12.36
N ASP A 102 -8.04 -10.71 11.26
CA ASP A 102 -8.39 -12.14 11.15
C ASP A 102 -7.23 -13.05 11.63
N GLY A 103 -6.09 -12.49 12.07
CA GLY A 103 -4.91 -13.25 12.53
C GLY A 103 -4.21 -14.03 11.41
N ARG A 104 -4.19 -13.49 10.20
CA ARG A 104 -3.66 -14.11 8.98
C ARG A 104 -2.40 -13.37 8.49
N PRO A 105 -1.44 -14.07 7.88
CA PRO A 105 -0.30 -13.41 7.27
C PRO A 105 -0.74 -12.48 6.14
N PHE A 106 -0.09 -11.32 6.06
CA PHE A 106 -0.23 -10.39 4.95
C PHE A 106 1.00 -10.49 4.05
N PHE A 107 0.76 -10.45 2.74
CA PHE A 107 1.82 -10.53 1.73
C PHE A 107 1.81 -9.29 0.87
N ALA A 108 2.98 -8.85 0.41
CA ALA A 108 3.11 -7.72 -0.50
C ALA A 108 4.22 -7.95 -1.52
N ARG A 109 4.08 -7.34 -2.71
CA ARG A 109 5.16 -7.29 -3.70
C ARG A 109 5.98 -6.02 -3.48
N LEU A 110 7.29 -6.17 -3.41
CA LEU A 110 8.21 -5.05 -3.26
C LEU A 110 8.60 -4.52 -4.64
N LEU A 111 8.36 -3.24 -4.87
CA LEU A 111 8.96 -2.51 -5.98
C LEU A 111 10.46 -2.37 -5.70
N THR A 112 11.29 -2.48 -6.73
CA THR A 112 12.69 -2.05 -6.65
C THR A 112 12.76 -0.54 -6.40
N GLU A 113 13.93 -0.03 -6.01
CA GLU A 113 14.09 1.41 -5.85
C GLU A 113 13.83 2.19 -7.15
N ALA A 114 14.27 1.65 -8.29
CA ALA A 114 14.05 2.27 -9.60
C ALA A 114 12.57 2.30 -9.95
N GLU A 115 11.85 1.20 -9.71
CA GLU A 115 10.39 1.13 -9.90
C GLU A 115 9.66 2.08 -8.95
N SER A 116 10.07 2.15 -7.69
CA SER A 116 9.50 3.07 -6.69
C SER A 116 9.63 4.53 -7.13
N ARG A 117 10.77 4.90 -7.71
CA ARG A 117 10.98 6.24 -8.29
C ARG A 117 10.15 6.45 -9.56
N ALA A 118 10.00 5.42 -10.39
CA ALA A 118 9.27 5.51 -11.66
C ALA A 118 7.76 5.72 -11.48
N VAL A 119 7.20 5.32 -10.33
CA VAL A 119 5.78 5.50 -10.02
C VAL A 119 5.48 6.74 -9.16
N LEU A 120 6.47 7.58 -8.89
CA LEU A 120 6.24 8.87 -8.22
C LEU A 120 5.68 9.88 -9.21
N THR A 121 4.54 10.46 -8.88
CA THR A 121 3.91 11.54 -9.66
C THR A 121 4.21 12.92 -9.09
N ASP A 122 4.50 13.00 -7.79
CA ASP A 122 4.95 14.22 -7.13
C ASP A 122 5.89 13.88 -5.95
N THR A 123 6.91 14.70 -5.78
CA THR A 123 7.80 14.72 -4.62
C THR A 123 7.88 16.14 -4.11
N ALA A 124 7.36 16.42 -2.91
CA ALA A 124 7.51 17.74 -2.31
C ALA A 124 9.01 18.03 -2.14
N SER A 125 9.46 19.10 -2.80
CA SER A 125 10.85 19.61 -2.77
C SER A 125 11.20 20.24 -1.43
#